data_AF-A0A6I5P163-F1
#
_entry.id   AF-A0A6I5P163-F1
#
_cell.length_a   1.000
_cell.length_b   1.000
_cell.length_c   1.000
_cell.angle_alpha   90.00
_cell.angle_beta   90.00
_cell.angle_gamma   90.00
#
_symmetry.space_group_name_H-M   'P 1'
#
loop_
_entity.id
_entity.type
_entity.pdbx_description
1 polymer ?
#
loop_
_entity_poly.entity_id
_entity_poly.type
_entity_poly.pdbx_seq_one_letter_code
_entity_poly.pdbx_strand_id
1 'polypeptide(L)'
;MASKQHKKRLFSGMGYRAVQRSNSHRRSQLPKRQQQWLKENRYRNVGWDNVIQLYQKINDLLASSNADEPTLEELFLTADRIGQKYQSTEEISAFNQALSNEVENIAKQIDQQFPDDELEQVDYSQSTGRATRKRHRR
;
A
#
# COMPACT_ATOMS: atom_id res chain seq x y z
N MET A 1 38.40 -53.95 -0.24
CA MET A 1 38.23 -52.92 0.81
C MET A 1 37.14 -51.94 0.36
N ALA A 2 35.90 -52.11 0.82
CA ALA A 2 34.81 -51.21 0.45
C ALA A 2 34.98 -49.88 1.20
N SER A 3 35.13 -48.77 0.46
CA SER A 3 35.21 -47.45 1.05
C SER A 3 33.86 -47.08 1.66
N LYS A 4 33.84 -46.79 2.97
CA LYS A 4 32.66 -46.24 3.65
C LYS A 4 32.35 -44.88 3.04
N GLN A 5 31.32 -44.81 2.20
CA GLN A 5 30.85 -43.53 1.67
C GLN A 5 30.26 -42.72 2.82
N HIS A 6 30.92 -41.61 3.17
CA HIS A 6 30.37 -40.65 4.12
C HIS A 6 29.11 -40.02 3.50
N LYS A 7 27.95 -40.27 4.12
CA LYS A 7 26.70 -39.59 3.75
C LYS A 7 26.91 -38.08 3.91
N LYS A 8 26.76 -37.34 2.82
CA LYS A 8 26.88 -35.89 2.82
C LYS A 8 25.74 -35.31 3.66
N ARG A 9 26.05 -34.50 4.67
CA ARG A 9 25.05 -33.73 5.42
C ARG A 9 24.42 -32.70 4.48
N LEU A 10 23.09 -32.71 4.38
CA LEU A 10 22.31 -31.78 3.59
C LEU A 10 21.41 -30.97 4.51
N PHE A 11 21.14 -29.73 4.13
CA PHE A 11 20.19 -28.85 4.80
C PHE A 11 19.29 -28.23 3.73
N SER A 12 17.98 -28.41 3.84
CA SER A 12 17.01 -27.98 2.83
C SER A 12 17.37 -28.45 1.40
N GLY A 13 17.86 -29.69 1.27
CA GLY A 13 18.33 -30.25 -0.01
C GLY A 13 19.69 -29.71 -0.50
N MET A 14 20.29 -28.74 0.19
CA MET A 14 21.55 -28.10 -0.19
C MET A 14 22.73 -28.60 0.67
N GLY A 15 23.91 -28.69 0.05
CA GLY A 15 25.17 -28.93 0.78
C GLY A 15 25.79 -27.65 1.34
N TYR A 16 26.79 -27.79 2.21
CA TYR A 16 27.50 -26.68 2.89
C TYR A 16 27.80 -25.47 2.01
N ARG A 17 28.51 -25.68 0.90
CA ARG A 17 28.91 -24.60 0.00
C ARG A 17 27.74 -23.95 -0.74
N ALA A 18 26.65 -24.69 -0.97
CA ALA A 18 25.45 -24.14 -1.59
C ALA A 18 24.72 -23.21 -0.62
N VAL A 19 24.50 -23.65 0.63
CA VAL A 19 23.90 -22.79 1.67
C VAL A 19 24.77 -21.56 1.94
N GLN A 20 26.09 -21.73 1.99
CA GLN A 20 27.02 -20.62 2.20
C GLN A 20 26.91 -19.56 1.09
N ARG A 21 26.82 -19.97 -0.19
CA ARG A 21 26.61 -19.06 -1.32
C ARG A 21 25.25 -18.37 -1.25
N SER A 22 24.19 -19.13 -0.93
CA SER A 22 22.84 -18.59 -0.75
C SER A 22 22.80 -17.52 0.33
N ASN A 23 23.45 -17.77 1.49
CA ASN A 23 23.53 -16.80 2.58
C ASN A 23 24.20 -15.50 2.14
N SER A 24 25.33 -15.57 1.43
CA SER A 24 26.02 -14.37 0.95
C SER A 24 25.13 -13.54 0.03
N HIS A 25 24.44 -14.20 -0.91
CA HIS A 25 23.56 -13.52 -1.86
C HIS A 25 22.31 -12.92 -1.17
N ARG A 26 21.60 -13.69 -0.36
CA ARG A 26 20.39 -13.20 0.34
C ARG A 26 20.73 -12.12 1.37
N ARG A 27 21.87 -12.23 2.04
CA ARG A 27 22.33 -11.19 2.97
C ARG A 27 22.52 -9.84 2.28
N SER A 28 22.99 -9.82 1.03
CA SER A 28 23.12 -8.56 0.28
C SER A 28 21.77 -7.92 -0.09
N GLN A 29 20.67 -8.69 -0.07
CA GLN A 29 19.32 -8.18 -0.31
C GLN A 29 18.72 -7.49 0.93
N LEU A 30 19.26 -7.76 2.13
CA LEU A 30 18.79 -7.13 3.37
C LEU A 30 19.22 -5.65 3.44
N PRO A 31 18.43 -4.78 4.09
CA PRO A 31 18.85 -3.42 4.43
C PRO A 31 20.15 -3.38 5.24
N LYS A 32 20.97 -2.33 5.05
CA LYS A 32 22.28 -2.18 5.73
C LYS A 32 22.19 -2.32 7.26
N ARG A 33 21.13 -1.78 7.87
CA ARG A 33 20.88 -1.90 9.32
C ARG A 33 20.78 -3.36 9.76
N GLN A 34 19.99 -4.17 9.05
CA GLN A 34 19.83 -5.59 9.34
C GLN A 34 21.11 -6.40 9.05
N GLN A 35 21.85 -6.04 8.00
CA GLN A 35 23.16 -6.66 7.72
C GLN A 35 24.17 -6.44 8.86
N GLN A 36 24.12 -5.27 9.49
CA GLN A 36 24.96 -4.88 10.62
C GLN A 36 24.50 -5.56 11.92
N TRP A 37 23.20 -5.60 12.17
CA TRP A 37 22.60 -6.36 13.27
C TRP A 37 23.04 -7.84 13.26
N LEU A 38 23.07 -8.48 12.08
CA LEU A 38 23.57 -9.84 11.93
C LEU A 38 25.05 -9.99 12.34
N LYS A 39 25.90 -8.97 12.11
CA LYS A 39 27.31 -8.98 12.54
C LYS A 39 27.43 -8.88 14.05
N GLU A 40 26.68 -7.95 14.64
CA GLU A 40 26.68 -7.68 16.08
C GLU A 40 26.19 -8.90 16.87
N ASN A 41 25.17 -9.59 16.36
CA ASN A 41 24.64 -10.83 16.94
C ASN A 41 25.41 -12.10 16.55
N ARG A 42 26.61 -11.96 15.99
CA ARG A 42 27.55 -13.05 15.68
C ARG A 42 27.02 -14.10 14.69
N TYR A 43 26.07 -13.77 13.82
CA TYR A 43 25.67 -14.66 12.74
C TYR A 43 26.77 -14.73 11.66
N ARG A 44 27.46 -15.87 11.58
CA ARG A 44 28.62 -16.09 10.71
C ARG A 44 28.33 -17.10 9.62
N ASN A 45 28.85 -16.84 8.42
CA ASN A 45 28.72 -17.73 7.27
C ASN A 45 29.85 -18.77 7.22
N VAL A 46 30.21 -19.33 8.38
CA VAL A 46 31.34 -20.28 8.56
C VAL A 46 30.97 -21.29 9.64
N GLY A 47 31.19 -22.58 9.35
CA GLY A 47 30.78 -23.69 10.21
C GLY A 47 29.32 -24.07 9.95
N TRP A 48 29.03 -25.38 9.91
CA TRP A 48 27.76 -25.86 9.35
C TRP A 48 26.55 -25.36 10.13
N ASP A 49 26.59 -25.44 11.46
CA ASP A 49 25.46 -25.04 12.30
C ASP A 49 25.23 -23.52 12.24
N ASN A 50 26.30 -22.71 12.22
CA ASN A 50 26.21 -21.26 12.06
C ASN A 50 25.65 -20.86 10.68
N VAL A 51 26.06 -21.57 9.62
CA VAL A 51 25.56 -21.34 8.26
C VAL A 51 24.07 -21.61 8.18
N ILE A 52 23.58 -22.64 8.88
CA ILE A 52 22.16 -22.96 8.98
C ILE A 52 21.41 -21.89 9.79
N GLN A 53 21.91 -21.50 10.95
CA GLN A 53 21.31 -20.45 11.78
C GLN A 53 21.24 -19.10 11.05
N LEU A 54 22.31 -18.72 10.34
CA LEU A 54 22.34 -17.52 9.51
C LEU A 54 21.30 -17.62 8.38
N TYR A 55 21.18 -18.78 7.73
CA TYR A 55 20.19 -18.98 6.67
C TYR A 55 18.76 -18.77 7.18
N GLN A 56 18.41 -19.39 8.32
CA GLN A 56 17.11 -19.23 8.95
C GLN A 56 16.87 -17.77 9.30
N LYS A 57 17.82 -17.11 9.97
CA LYS A 57 17.63 -15.73 10.40
C LYS A 57 17.52 -14.73 9.24
N ILE A 58 18.26 -14.93 8.15
CA ILE A 58 18.11 -14.11 6.94
C ILE A 58 16.69 -14.26 6.38
N ASN A 59 16.14 -15.47 6.32
CA ASN A 59 14.80 -15.67 5.81
C ASN A 59 13.74 -15.04 6.73
N ASP A 60 13.93 -15.13 8.05
CA ASP A 60 13.05 -14.45 9.00
C ASP A 60 13.05 -12.93 8.79
N LEU A 61 14.23 -12.34 8.60
CA LEU A 61 14.39 -10.90 8.37
C LEU A 61 13.81 -10.45 7.03
N LEU A 62 13.92 -11.26 5.98
CA LEU A 62 13.30 -10.99 4.68
C LEU A 62 11.77 -11.12 4.76
N ALA A 63 11.27 -12.08 5.53
CA ALA A 63 9.84 -12.23 5.76
C ALA A 63 9.28 -11.05 6.57
N SER A 64 10.03 -10.55 7.56
CA SER A 64 9.62 -9.40 8.36
C SER A 64 9.79 -8.07 7.63
N SER A 65 10.81 -7.90 6.78
CA SER A 65 11.02 -6.62 6.07
C SER A 65 9.89 -6.29 5.11
N ASN A 66 9.25 -7.29 4.52
CA ASN A 66 8.06 -7.09 3.69
C ASN A 66 6.84 -6.59 4.50
N ALA A 67 6.87 -6.70 5.84
CA ALA A 67 5.84 -6.18 6.72
C ALA A 67 6.15 -4.76 7.25
N ASP A 68 7.42 -4.33 7.19
CA ASP A 68 7.89 -3.06 7.76
C ASP A 68 8.09 -1.94 6.71
N GLU A 69 7.92 -2.24 5.42
CA GLU A 69 7.96 -1.20 4.38
C GLU A 69 6.59 -0.49 4.37
N PRO A 70 6.54 0.83 4.63
CA PRO A 70 5.28 1.53 4.74
C PRO A 70 4.55 1.41 3.40
N THR A 71 3.27 1.08 3.48
CA THR A 71 2.44 1.02 2.27
C THR A 71 2.40 2.39 1.60
N LEU A 72 2.11 2.43 0.29
CA LEU A 72 1.91 3.69 -0.43
C LEU A 72 0.96 4.63 0.31
N GLU A 73 -0.11 4.09 0.89
CA GLU A 73 -1.09 4.83 1.69
C GLU A 73 -0.47 5.44 2.95
N GLU A 74 0.35 4.69 3.69
CA GLU A 74 1.07 5.21 4.86
C GLU A 74 2.10 6.28 4.48
N LEU A 75 2.76 6.13 3.32
CA LEU A 75 3.63 7.18 2.76
C LEU A 75 2.85 8.45 2.40
N PHE A 76 1.64 8.32 1.84
CA PHE A 76 0.76 9.46 1.58
C PHE A 76 0.32 10.15 2.87
N LEU A 77 -0.14 9.40 3.87
CA LEU A 77 -0.54 9.96 5.17
C LEU A 77 0.62 10.63 5.91
N THR A 78 1.82 10.06 5.83
CA THR A 78 3.00 10.67 6.43
C THR A 78 3.45 11.92 5.69
N ALA A 79 3.37 11.93 4.35
CA ALA A 79 3.64 13.11 3.54
C ALA A 79 2.63 14.24 3.80
N ASP A 80 1.34 13.92 3.93
CA ASP A 80 0.29 14.89 4.24
C ASP A 80 0.50 15.51 5.64
N ARG A 81 0.80 14.67 6.64
CA ARG A 81 1.19 15.14 7.99
C ARG A 81 2.45 16.00 7.98
N ILE A 82 3.41 15.70 7.11
CA ILE A 82 4.62 16.53 6.93
C ILE A 82 4.25 17.87 6.29
N GLY A 83 3.36 17.89 5.30
CA GLY A 83 2.82 19.11 4.71
C GLY A 83 2.25 20.06 5.76
N GLN A 84 1.46 19.53 6.70
CA GLN A 84 0.90 20.31 7.81
C GLN A 84 1.94 20.78 8.85
N LYS A 85 3.09 20.10 8.99
CA LYS A 85 4.13 20.44 9.97
C LYS A 85 4.98 21.64 9.56
N TYR A 86 5.18 21.85 8.26
CA TYR A 86 6.03 22.92 7.73
C TYR A 86 5.24 24.12 7.21
N GLN A 87 3.93 24.00 7.10
CA GLN A 87 3.06 25.10 6.72
C GLN A 87 2.68 25.92 7.96
N SER A 88 2.75 27.24 7.84
CA SER A 88 2.22 28.14 8.86
C SER A 88 0.69 28.18 8.79
N THR A 89 0.05 28.60 9.88
CA THR A 89 -1.42 28.81 9.90
C THR A 89 -1.88 29.82 8.85
N GLU A 90 -1.03 30.80 8.53
CA GLU A 90 -1.29 31.81 7.52
C GLU A 90 -1.26 31.22 6.10
N GLU A 91 -0.29 30.35 5.81
CA GLU A 91 -0.20 29.66 4.52
C GLU A 91 -1.38 28.72 4.28
N ILE A 92 -1.79 27.98 5.32
CA ILE A 92 -2.98 27.11 5.28
C ILE A 92 -4.24 27.94 5.02
N SER A 93 -4.39 29.06 5.75
CA SER A 93 -5.50 29.99 5.57
C SER A 93 -5.54 30.55 4.15
N ALA A 94 -4.40 31.01 3.63
CA ALA A 94 -4.28 31.59 2.29
C ALA A 94 -4.64 30.56 1.21
N PHE A 95 -4.16 29.31 1.34
CA PHE A 95 -4.51 28.22 0.44
C PHE A 95 -6.02 27.92 0.46
N ASN A 96 -6.61 27.78 1.65
CA ASN A 96 -8.04 27.49 1.79
C ASN A 96 -8.91 28.62 1.22
N GLN A 97 -8.50 29.88 1.41
CA GLN A 97 -9.20 31.02 0.83
C GLN A 97 -9.12 31.01 -0.70
N ALA A 98 -7.93 30.75 -1.27
CA ALA A 98 -7.75 30.64 -2.71
C ALA A 98 -8.59 29.49 -3.30
N LEU A 99 -8.59 28.33 -2.64
CA LEU A 99 -9.38 27.17 -3.05
C LEU A 99 -10.88 27.47 -3.00
N SER A 100 -11.36 28.11 -1.93
CA SER A 100 -12.77 28.48 -1.80
C SER A 100 -13.22 29.44 -2.91
N ASN A 101 -12.39 30.42 -3.25
CA ASN A 101 -12.68 31.35 -4.34
C ASN A 101 -12.76 30.63 -5.69
N GLU A 102 -11.86 29.68 -5.94
CA GLU A 102 -11.85 28.92 -7.19
C GLU A 102 -13.08 28.01 -7.30
N VAL A 103 -13.47 27.35 -6.22
CA VAL A 103 -14.70 26.53 -6.17
C VAL A 103 -15.94 27.39 -6.43
N GLU A 104 -16.01 28.59 -5.87
CA GLU A 104 -17.13 29.52 -6.12
C GLU A 104 -17.17 29.98 -7.59
N ASN A 105 -16.01 30.24 -8.19
CA ASN A 105 -15.92 30.58 -9.62
C ASN A 105 -16.38 29.42 -10.51
N ILE A 106 -15.99 28.19 -10.18
CA ILE A 106 -16.44 27.00 -10.89
C ILE A 106 -17.96 26.84 -10.76
N ALA A 107 -18.52 27.01 -9.56
CA ALA A 107 -19.96 26.95 -9.35
C ALA A 107 -20.71 27.97 -10.22
N LYS A 108 -20.25 29.23 -10.25
CA LYS A 108 -20.83 30.27 -11.11
C LYS A 108 -20.74 29.92 -12.60
N GLN A 109 -19.66 29.29 -13.04
CA GLN A 109 -19.53 28.84 -14.42
C GLN A 109 -20.46 27.67 -14.74
N ILE A 110 -20.67 26.76 -13.79
CA ILE A 110 -21.65 25.68 -13.92
C ILE A 110 -23.05 26.28 -14.05
N ASP A 111 -23.45 27.19 -13.16
CA ASP A 111 -24.75 27.86 -13.19
C ASP A 111 -24.98 28.63 -14.51
N GLN A 112 -23.92 29.19 -15.10
CA GLN A 112 -23.99 29.85 -16.41
C GLN A 112 -24.16 28.87 -17.57
N GLN A 113 -23.57 27.67 -17.49
CA GLN A 113 -23.68 26.66 -18.55
C GLN A 113 -24.96 25.83 -18.46
N PHE A 114 -25.48 25.67 -17.25
CA PHE A 114 -26.70 24.94 -16.94
C PHE A 114 -27.68 25.86 -16.20
N PRO A 115 -28.21 26.90 -16.85
CA PRO A 115 -29.26 27.70 -16.24
C PRO A 115 -30.48 26.79 -16.00
N ASP A 116 -30.98 26.78 -14.76
CA ASP A 116 -32.19 26.03 -14.36
C ASP A 116 -33.49 26.53 -15.05
N ASP A 117 -33.38 27.35 -16.10
CA ASP A 117 -34.46 27.92 -16.91
C ASP A 117 -35.01 26.93 -17.97
N GLU A 118 -34.79 25.62 -17.81
CA GLU A 118 -35.53 24.63 -18.59
C GLU A 118 -37.03 24.72 -18.21
N LEU A 119 -37.78 25.49 -19.01
CA LEU A 119 -39.23 25.46 -19.02
C LEU A 119 -39.69 24.01 -19.25
N GLU A 120 -40.12 23.33 -18.19
CA GLU A 120 -40.87 22.08 -18.29
C GLU A 120 -42.08 22.33 -19.21
N GLN A 121 -42.01 21.88 -20.47
CA GLN A 121 -43.15 21.86 -21.37
C GLN A 121 -44.11 20.77 -20.89
N VAL A 122 -45.02 21.15 -19.99
CA VAL A 122 -46.16 20.31 -19.63
C VAL A 122 -47.12 20.28 -20.83
N ASP A 123 -47.14 19.16 -21.54
CA ASP A 123 -48.09 18.91 -22.63
C ASP A 123 -49.48 18.55 -22.07
N TYR A 124 -50.40 19.53 -22.09
CA TYR A 124 -51.79 19.34 -21.69
C TYR A 124 -52.70 18.77 -22.80
N SER A 125 -52.14 18.39 -23.96
CA SER A 125 -52.94 17.88 -25.09
C SER A 125 -53.61 16.53 -24.81
N GLN A 126 -53.16 15.78 -23.80
CA GLN A 126 -53.83 14.57 -23.31
C GLN A 126 -54.93 14.90 -22.29
N SER A 127 -55.91 15.69 -22.72
CA SER A 127 -57.25 15.59 -22.13
C SER A 127 -58.05 14.60 -22.97
N THR A 128 -58.24 13.38 -22.45
CA THR A 128 -59.46 12.53 -22.59
C THR A 128 -59.16 11.07 -22.19
N GLY A 129 -59.86 10.55 -21.17
CA GLY A 129 -59.96 9.09 -20.97
C GLY A 129 -60.03 8.56 -19.53
N ARG A 130 -61.07 8.93 -18.79
CA ARG A 130 -61.62 8.28 -17.57
C ARG A 130 -61.10 6.85 -17.25
N ALA A 131 -60.54 6.67 -16.05
CA ALA A 131 -60.53 5.37 -15.35
C ALA A 131 -61.21 5.54 -13.97
N THR A 132 -62.53 5.40 -13.94
CA THR A 132 -63.29 5.26 -12.70
C THR A 132 -62.88 3.96 -12.00
N ARG A 133 -62.10 4.06 -10.92
CA ARG A 133 -61.84 2.95 -10.00
C ARG A 133 -63.15 2.56 -9.30
N LYS A 134 -63.74 1.43 -9.68
CA LYS A 134 -64.85 0.81 -8.94
C LYS A 134 -64.33 0.39 -7.56
N ARG A 135 -64.89 1.00 -6.50
CA ARG A 135 -64.79 0.52 -5.11
C ARG A 135 -65.53 -0.80 -4.99
N HIS A 136 -64.80 -1.88 -4.69
CA HIS A 136 -65.41 -3.12 -4.19
C HIS A 136 -65.44 -3.05 -2.66
N ARG A 137 -66.64 -3.00 -2.09
CA ARG A 137 -66.88 -3.23 -0.66
C ARG A 137 -66.87 -4.75 -0.42
N ARG A 138 -66.12 -5.18 0.60
CA ARG A 138 -66.47 -6.25 1.53
C ARG A 138 -66.02 -5.82 2.91
#